data_AF-A0A928W3L2-F1
#
_entry.id   AF-A0A928W3L2-F1
#
_cell.length_a   1.000
_cell.length_b   1.000
_cell.length_c   1.000
_cell.angle_alpha   90.00
_cell.angle_beta   90.00
_cell.angle_gamma   90.00
#
_symmetry.space_group_name_H-M   'P 1'
#
loop_
_entity.id
_entity.type
_entity.pdbx_description
1 polymer ?
#
loop_
_entity_poly.entity_id
_entity_poly.type
_entity_poly.pdbx_seq_one_letter_code
_entity_poly.pdbx_strand_id
1 'polypeptide(L)'
;MTIEEFVRQTPQQITSYPLALQALWYVYHNDWHKSHSLIDFASDRDSAWVHAHLHRVEGDLSNARYWYRRSGKPESNLSLPQERQQIAQALLKI
;
A
#
# COMPACT_ATOMS: atom_id res chain seq x y z
N MET A 1 -9.66 -13.02 7.70
CA MET A 1 -9.17 -11.78 8.33
C MET A 1 -9.92 -10.62 7.70
N THR A 2 -10.49 -9.70 8.47
CA THR A 2 -11.05 -8.44 7.94
C THR A 2 -9.95 -7.38 7.81
N ILE A 3 -10.21 -6.29 7.08
CA ILE A 3 -9.29 -5.15 7.05
C ILE A 3 -9.08 -4.58 8.46
N GLU A 4 -10.14 -4.54 9.27
CA GLU A 4 -10.04 -4.06 10.65
C GLU A 4 -9.15 -4.95 11.51
N GLU A 5 -9.28 -6.27 11.40
CA GLU A 5 -8.40 -7.22 12.07
C GLU A 5 -6.94 -7.10 11.61
N PHE A 6 -6.72 -6.80 10.33
CA PHE A 6 -5.39 -6.53 9.77
C PHE A 6 -4.79 -5.23 10.33
N VAL A 7 -5.56 -4.14 10.37
CA VAL A 7 -5.08 -2.86 10.91
C VAL A 7 -4.77 -2.98 12.41
N ARG A 8 -5.49 -3.81 13.16
CA ARG A 8 -5.25 -4.05 14.58
C ARG A 8 -4.02 -4.91 14.91
N GLN A 9 -3.33 -5.47 13.91
CA GLN A 9 -2.08 -6.21 14.13
C GLN A 9 -0.98 -5.32 14.72
N THR A 10 -0.03 -5.92 15.43
CA THR A 10 1.16 -5.22 15.94
C THR A 10 2.29 -5.19 14.90
N PRO A 11 3.30 -4.30 15.05
CA PRO A 11 4.48 -4.29 14.20
C PRO A 11 5.18 -5.65 14.09
N GLN A 12 5.23 -6.42 15.18
CA GLN A 12 5.83 -7.75 15.19
C GLN A 12 5.00 -8.76 14.38
N GLN A 13 3.67 -8.71 14.48
CA GLN A 13 2.79 -9.62 13.75
C GLN A 13 2.87 -9.39 12.23
N ILE A 14 2.96 -8.13 11.79
CA ILE A 14 3.00 -7.83 10.36
C ILE A 14 4.30 -8.27 9.67
N THR A 15 5.40 -8.50 10.38
CA THR A 15 6.69 -8.93 9.78
C THR A 15 6.59 -10.25 9.01
N SER A 16 5.59 -11.08 9.30
CA SER A 16 5.33 -12.34 8.61
C SER A 16 4.59 -12.18 7.27
N TYR A 17 4.07 -10.99 6.97
CA TYR A 17 3.31 -10.71 5.75
C TYR A 17 4.24 -10.35 4.58
N PRO A 18 3.77 -10.45 3.32
CA PRO A 18 4.45 -9.85 2.18
C PRO A 18 4.74 -8.36 2.39
N LEU A 19 5.84 -7.86 1.80
CA LEU A 19 6.29 -6.46 1.95
C LEU A 19 5.20 -5.43 1.62
N ALA A 20 4.42 -5.68 0.56
CA ALA A 20 3.30 -4.82 0.19
C ALA A 20 2.27 -4.67 1.33
N LEU A 21 1.92 -5.76 2.02
CA LEU A 21 0.99 -5.71 3.15
C LEU A 21 1.64 -5.06 4.38
N GLN A 22 2.92 -5.30 4.65
CA GLN A 22 3.63 -4.57 5.70
C GLN A 22 3.60 -3.06 5.46
N ALA A 23 3.94 -2.62 4.25
CA ALA A 23 3.91 -1.21 3.87
C ALA A 23 2.50 -0.63 3.96
N LEU A 24 1.48 -1.33 3.44
CA LEU A 24 0.09 -0.90 3.51
C LEU A 24 -0.40 -0.74 4.95
N TRP A 25 0.02 -1.60 5.87
CA TRP A 25 -0.27 -1.46 7.30
C TRP A 25 0.26 -0.12 7.84
N TYR A 26 1.49 0.27 7.49
CA TYR A 26 2.06 1.56 7.86
C TYR A 26 1.33 2.75 7.21
N VAL A 27 0.77 2.58 6.00
CA VAL A 27 -0.11 3.60 5.40
C VAL A 27 -1.36 3.83 6.27
N TYR A 28 -2.00 2.76 6.76
CA TYR A 28 -3.16 2.89 7.66
C TYR A 28 -2.84 3.61 8.98
N HIS A 29 -1.58 3.56 9.42
CA HIS A 29 -1.09 4.20 10.64
C HIS A 29 -0.45 5.57 10.39
N ASN A 30 -0.55 6.11 9.17
CA ASN A 30 0.04 7.39 8.76
C ASN A 30 1.56 7.48 8.91
N ASP A 31 2.26 6.33 8.90
CA ASP A 31 3.73 6.28 8.90
C ASP A 31 4.25 6.02 7.49
N TRP A 32 4.17 7.06 6.66
CA TRP A 32 4.50 6.98 5.24
C TRP A 32 5.99 6.72 5.02
N HIS A 33 6.86 7.27 5.89
CA HIS A 33 8.29 7.04 5.82
C HIS A 33 8.64 5.57 6.02
N LYS A 34 8.07 4.93 7.05
CA LYS A 34 8.29 3.50 7.27
C LYS A 34 7.70 2.67 6.15
N SER A 35 6.55 3.05 5.62
CA SER A 35 5.93 2.41 4.46
C SER A 35 6.88 2.43 3.25
N HIS A 36 7.38 3.60 2.83
CA HIS A 36 8.38 3.72 1.76
C HIS A 36 9.62 2.87 2.00
N SER A 37 10.21 2.93 3.19
CA SER A 37 11.44 2.18 3.50
C SER A 37 11.33 0.67 3.30
N LEU A 38 10.12 0.11 3.43
CA LEU A 38 9.86 -1.32 3.23
C LEU A 38 9.78 -1.72 1.75
N ILE A 39 9.34 -0.80 0.88
CA ILE A 39 9.03 -1.10 -0.53
C ILE A 39 9.88 -0.33 -1.54
N ASP A 40 10.80 0.53 -1.10
CA ASP A 40 11.78 1.23 -1.95
C ASP A 40 12.58 0.29 -2.86
N PHE A 41 12.99 -0.85 -2.31
CA PHE A 41 13.79 -1.85 -3.03
C PHE A 41 12.95 -3.04 -3.54
N ALA A 42 11.64 -3.05 -3.27
CA ALA A 42 10.76 -4.09 -3.75
C ALA A 42 10.51 -3.94 -5.26
N SER A 43 10.59 -5.05 -5.98
CA SER A 43 10.44 -5.09 -7.44
C SER A 43 9.12 -5.75 -7.90
N ASP A 44 8.29 -6.19 -6.95
CA ASP A 44 7.02 -6.82 -7.23
C ASP A 44 5.90 -5.80 -7.51
N ARG A 45 4.84 -6.28 -8.18
CA ARG A 45 3.73 -5.44 -8.62
C ARG A 45 2.85 -4.96 -7.47
N ASP A 46 2.76 -5.72 -6.39
CA ASP A 46 1.89 -5.39 -5.26
C ASP A 46 2.51 -4.24 -4.45
N SER A 47 3.81 -4.32 -4.18
CA SER A 47 4.59 -3.24 -3.57
C SER A 47 4.55 -1.97 -4.42
N ALA A 48 4.66 -2.10 -5.75
CA ALA A 48 4.50 -0.96 -6.65
C ALA A 48 3.10 -0.33 -6.57
N TRP A 49 2.04 -1.10 -6.33
CA TRP A 49 0.69 -0.56 -6.19
C TRP A 49 0.53 0.23 -4.89
N VAL A 50 1.11 -0.27 -3.79
CA VAL A 50 1.15 0.45 -2.51
C VAL A 50 1.95 1.75 -2.62
N HIS A 51 3.07 1.74 -3.36
CA HIS A 51 3.83 2.95 -3.67
C HIS A 51 3.02 3.99 -4.45
N ALA A 52 2.26 3.55 -5.45
CA ALA A 52 1.39 4.46 -6.20
C ALA A 52 0.39 5.17 -5.28
N HIS A 53 -0.20 4.42 -4.35
CA HIS A 53 -1.12 4.96 -3.36
C HIS A 53 -0.43 5.95 -2.39
N LEU A 54 0.78 5.63 -1.90
CA LEU A 54 1.56 6.55 -1.05
C LEU A 54 1.78 7.90 -1.73
N HIS A 55 2.25 7.91 -2.98
CA HIS A 55 2.46 9.17 -3.69
C HIS A 55 1.17 9.93 -3.98
N ARG A 56 0.02 9.24 -4.10
CA ARG A 56 -1.28 9.94 -4.11
C ARG A 56 -1.60 10.61 -2.78
N VAL A 57 -1.27 9.97 -1.66
CA VAL A 57 -1.43 10.56 -0.32
C VAL A 57 -0.55 11.80 -0.14
N GLU A 58 0.67 11.77 -0.68
CA GLU A 58 1.63 12.89 -0.65
C GLU A 58 1.31 14.02 -1.64
N GLY A 59 0.43 13.76 -2.61
CA GLY A 59 0.12 14.71 -3.69
C GLY A 59 1.13 14.71 -4.85
N ASP A 60 2.13 13.82 -4.85
CA ASP A 60 3.04 13.60 -5.96
C ASP A 60 2.41 12.72 -7.05
N LEU A 61 1.45 13.32 -7.77
CA LEU A 61 0.69 12.60 -8.79
C LEU A 61 1.58 12.10 -9.94
N SER A 62 2.65 12.81 -10.29
CA SER A 62 3.56 12.39 -11.37
C SER A 62 4.23 11.06 -11.02
N ASN A 63 4.71 10.94 -9.79
CA ASN A 63 5.38 9.73 -9.32
C ASN A 63 4.36 8.61 -9.04
N ALA A 64 3.17 8.94 -8.52
CA ALA A 64 2.08 7.98 -8.42
C ALA A 64 1.80 7.28 -9.78
N ARG A 65 1.76 8.03 -10.88
CA ARG A 65 1.59 7.47 -12.25
C ARG A 65 2.72 6.52 -12.64
N TYR A 66 3.96 6.87 -12.31
CA TYR A 66 5.11 5.99 -12.55
C TYR A 66 4.91 4.63 -11.85
N TRP A 67 4.44 4.64 -10.60
CA TRP A 67 4.23 3.43 -9.82
C TRP A 67 2.98 2.64 -10.22
N TYR A 68 1.90 3.29 -10.63
CA TYR A 68 0.75 2.58 -11.25
C TYR A 68 1.17 1.82 -12.49
N ARG A 69 1.98 2.43 -13.36
CA ARG A 69 2.52 1.75 -14.54
C ARG A 69 3.38 0.54 -14.14
N ARG A 70 4.18 0.66 -13.09
CA ARG A 70 5.02 -0.45 -12.57
C ARG A 70 4.20 -1.58 -11.96
N SER A 71 3.09 -1.27 -11.28
CA SER A 71 2.19 -2.28 -10.71
C SER A 71 1.32 -2.96 -11.77
N GLY A 72 1.15 -2.32 -12.93
CA GLY A 72 0.23 -2.77 -13.97
C GLY A 72 -1.25 -2.52 -13.61
N LYS A 73 -1.52 -1.68 -12.61
CA LYS A 73 -2.87 -1.25 -12.24
C LYS A 73 -3.20 0.10 -12.90
N PRO A 74 -4.45 0.35 -13.29
CA PRO A 74 -4.86 1.68 -13.73
C PRO A 74 -4.74 2.68 -12.59
N GLU A 75 -4.54 3.96 -12.92
CA GLU A 75 -4.68 5.05 -11.96
C GLU A 75 -6.07 5.01 -11.30
N SER A 76 -6.12 5.14 -9.98
CA SER A 76 -7.39 5.09 -9.26
C SER A 76 -8.08 6.45 -9.23
N ASN A 77 -9.36 6.46 -9.60
CA ASN A 77 -10.23 7.62 -9.46
C ASN A 77 -11.00 7.63 -8.12
N LEU A 78 -10.75 6.64 -7.25
CA LEU A 78 -11.36 6.58 -5.92
C LEU A 78 -10.73 7.61 -4.98
N SER A 79 -11.45 7.94 -3.92
CA SER A 79 -10.85 8.66 -2.79
C SER A 79 -9.70 7.86 -2.18
N LEU A 80 -8.74 8.53 -1.53
CA LEU A 80 -7.59 7.85 -0.90
C LEU A 80 -8.04 6.72 0.07
N PRO A 81 -9.03 6.90 0.96
CA PRO A 81 -9.47 5.81 1.84
C PRO A 81 -10.06 4.62 1.08
N GLN A 82 -10.87 4.88 0.05
CA GLN A 82 -11.50 3.84 -0.76
C GLN A 82 -10.47 3.05 -1.57
N GLU A 83 -9.49 3.72 -2.16
CA GLU A 83 -8.39 3.04 -2.84
C GLU A 83 -7.60 2.17 -1.86
N ARG A 84 -7.23 2.70 -0.70
CA ARG A 84 -6.46 1.94 0.29
C ARG A 84 -7.20 0.67 0.72
N GLN A 85 -8.52 0.76 0.91
CA GLN A 85 -9.38 -0.39 1.17
C GLN A 85 -9.38 -1.39 0.01
N GLN A 86 -9.48 -0.92 -1.24
CA GLN A 86 -9.42 -1.77 -2.43
C GLN A 86 -8.08 -2.53 -2.52
N ILE A 87 -6.96 -1.85 -2.23
CA ILE A 87 -5.64 -2.48 -2.18
C ILE A 87 -5.62 -3.54 -1.08
N ALA A 88 -6.09 -3.23 0.13
CA ALA A 88 -6.12 -4.16 1.24
C ALA A 88 -6.94 -5.42 0.91
N GLN A 89 -8.14 -5.27 0.35
CA GLN A 89 -8.99 -6.40 -0.06
C GLN A 89 -8.28 -7.29 -1.08
N ALA A 90 -7.68 -6.68 -2.11
CA ALA A 90 -7.00 -7.42 -3.16
C ALA A 90 -5.77 -8.20 -2.63
N LEU A 91 -4.97 -7.59 -1.75
CA LEU A 91 -3.76 -8.21 -1.21
C LEU A 91 -4.06 -9.24 -0.11
N LEU A 92 -5.10 -9.03 0.70
CA LEU A 92 -5.56 -9.97 1.71
C LEU A 92 -6.41 -11.11 1.15
N LYS A 93 -6.89 -10.97 -0.10
CA LYS A 93 -7.77 -11.93 -0.80
C LYS A 93 -9.10 -12.13 -0.07
N ILE A 94 -9.75 -11.03 0.31
CA ILE A 94 -11.02 -10.99 1.05
C ILE A 94 -12.07 -10.11 0.38
#